data_AF-A0A1B7V0S6-F1
#
_entry.id   AF-A0A1B7V0S6-F1
#
_cell.length_a   1.000
_cell.length_b   1.000
_cell.length_c   1.000
_cell.angle_alpha   90.00
_cell.angle_beta   90.00
_cell.angle_gamma   90.00
#
_symmetry.space_group_name_H-M   'P 1'
#
loop_
_entity.id
_entity.type
_entity.pdbx_description
1 polymer ?
#
loop_
_entity_poly.entity_id
_entity_poly.type
_entity_poly.pdbx_seq_one_letter_code
_entity_poly.pdbx_strand_id
1 'polypeptide(L)'
;MSTVVSLLGRAILGTGPVYYFLQVVTLLVLMLAANTSYADFPRLCYFLARDGFLPRQLSLLGDRLVYSNGIILLSTCAGILAIIFKGQVNAIIPLYAVGVFTSFTLSQAGMVRHWFQGQTRNWRASAIMNALGAFATLIVLLVIISTKFLLGAWLVVVAIPLVVTLFAVIHQHYQYVAQRLSIQELAPRSYRDIR
;
A
#
# COMPACT_ATOMS: atom_id res chain seq x y z
N MET A 1 -7.40 -17.07 -21.51
CA MET A 1 -8.01 -15.74 -21.29
C MET A 1 -7.57 -14.80 -22.41
N SER A 2 -8.48 -14.36 -23.27
CA SER A 2 -8.22 -13.31 -24.24
C SER A 2 -8.39 -11.95 -23.57
N THR A 3 -7.31 -11.19 -23.43
CA THR A 3 -7.39 -9.79 -22.97
C THR A 3 -8.07 -8.93 -24.03
N VAL A 4 -8.73 -7.83 -23.64
CA VAL A 4 -9.38 -6.90 -24.58
C VAL A 4 -8.40 -6.41 -25.64
N VAL A 5 -7.16 -6.14 -25.22
CA VAL A 5 -6.03 -5.78 -26.09
C VAL A 5 -5.71 -6.89 -27.10
N SER A 6 -5.69 -8.16 -26.68
CA SER A 6 -5.51 -9.28 -27.61
C SER A 6 -6.71 -9.47 -28.56
N LEU A 7 -7.91 -9.11 -28.14
CA LEU A 7 -9.13 -9.24 -28.94
C LEU A 7 -9.18 -8.17 -30.04
N LEU A 8 -8.92 -6.92 -29.66
CA LEU A 8 -8.75 -5.79 -30.58
C LEU A 8 -7.55 -5.99 -31.51
N GLY A 9 -6.42 -6.47 -30.98
CA GLY A 9 -5.24 -6.77 -31.77
C GLY A 9 -5.51 -7.82 -32.85
N ARG A 10 -6.23 -8.90 -32.54
CA ARG A 10 -6.63 -9.89 -33.55
C ARG A 10 -7.65 -9.34 -34.56
N ALA A 11 -8.59 -8.52 -34.10
CA ALA A 11 -9.64 -7.96 -34.96
C ALA A 11 -9.09 -6.93 -35.97
N ILE A 12 -8.07 -6.17 -35.59
CA ILE A 12 -7.50 -5.09 -36.42
C ILE A 12 -6.28 -5.56 -37.21
N LEU A 13 -5.41 -6.38 -36.61
CA LEU A 13 -4.09 -6.74 -37.15
C LEU A 13 -3.98 -8.23 -37.55
N GLY A 14 -5.02 -9.03 -37.34
CA GLY A 14 -5.00 -10.47 -37.58
C GLY A 14 -4.04 -11.23 -36.65
N THR A 15 -3.53 -12.38 -37.11
CA THR A 15 -2.54 -13.22 -36.40
C THR A 15 -1.14 -13.09 -37.00
N GLY A 16 -0.72 -11.86 -37.35
CA GLY A 16 0.59 -11.58 -37.95
C GLY A 16 1.72 -11.28 -36.95
N PRO A 17 2.95 -11.00 -37.42
CA PRO A 17 4.09 -10.65 -36.57
C PRO A 17 3.85 -9.40 -35.69
N VAL A 18 3.01 -8.46 -36.15
CA VAL A 18 2.62 -7.26 -35.40
C VAL A 18 1.78 -7.62 -34.15
N TYR A 19 0.96 -8.67 -34.21
CA TYR A 19 0.21 -9.16 -33.05
C TYR A 19 1.14 -9.71 -31.96
N TYR A 20 2.16 -10.48 -32.35
CA TYR A 20 3.19 -10.98 -31.42
C TYR A 20 4.02 -9.83 -30.84
N PHE A 21 4.38 -8.83 -31.65
CA PHE A 21 5.04 -7.63 -31.15
C PHE A 21 4.20 -6.92 -30.07
N LEU A 22 2.90 -6.74 -30.31
CA LEU A 22 1.99 -6.11 -29.35
C LEU A 22 1.88 -6.92 -28.04
N GLN A 23 1.85 -8.25 -28.13
CA GLN A 23 1.88 -9.12 -26.94
C GLN A 23 3.18 -8.98 -26.16
N VAL A 24 4.33 -8.94 -26.83
CA VAL A 24 5.64 -8.74 -26.18
C VAL A 24 5.69 -7.38 -25.50
N VAL A 25 5.24 -6.31 -26.15
CA VAL A 25 5.17 -4.98 -25.53
C VAL A 25 4.25 -4.99 -24.31
N THR A 26 3.08 -5.64 -24.39
CA THR A 26 2.17 -5.76 -23.25
C THR A 26 2.82 -6.49 -22.08
N LEU A 27 3.53 -7.59 -22.35
CA LEU A 27 4.29 -8.33 -21.34
C LEU A 27 5.36 -7.44 -20.68
N LEU A 28 6.12 -6.70 -21.49
CA LEU A 28 7.18 -5.81 -21.01
C LEU A 28 6.63 -4.69 -20.12
N VAL A 29 5.51 -4.08 -20.49
CA VAL A 29 4.85 -3.03 -19.67
C VAL A 29 4.38 -3.60 -18.33
N LEU A 30 3.78 -4.79 -18.32
CA LEU A 30 3.35 -5.45 -17.07
C LEU A 30 4.55 -5.83 -16.19
N MET A 31 5.64 -6.34 -16.78
CA MET A 31 6.88 -6.63 -16.05
C MET A 31 7.50 -5.36 -15.46
N LEU A 32 7.53 -4.25 -16.21
CA LEU A 32 8.04 -2.98 -15.73
C LEU A 32 7.23 -2.45 -14.54
N ALA A 33 5.89 -2.51 -14.63
CA ALA A 33 5.01 -2.11 -13.52
C ALA A 33 5.22 -2.95 -12.26
N ALA A 34 5.45 -4.26 -12.40
CA ALA A 34 5.81 -5.13 -11.29
C ALA A 34 7.15 -4.71 -10.68
N ASN A 35 8.17 -4.46 -11.50
CA ASN A 35 9.50 -4.04 -11.05
C ASN A 35 9.47 -2.73 -10.25
N THR A 36 8.70 -1.73 -10.69
CA THR A 36 8.50 -0.48 -9.93
C THR A 36 7.94 -0.75 -8.53
N SER A 37 6.94 -1.63 -8.43
CA SER A 37 6.35 -2.00 -7.13
C SER A 37 7.37 -2.67 -6.19
N TYR A 38 8.22 -3.55 -6.71
CA TYR A 38 9.30 -4.17 -5.93
C TYR A 38 10.40 -3.17 -5.51
N ALA A 39 10.63 -2.12 -6.28
CA ALA A 39 11.58 -1.07 -5.94
C ALA A 39 11.05 -0.12 -4.84
N ASP A 40 9.77 0.24 -4.89
CA ASP A 40 9.17 1.23 -3.98
C ASP A 40 8.69 0.62 -2.64
N PHE A 41 8.26 -0.64 -2.63
CA PHE A 41 7.68 -1.27 -1.44
C PHE A 41 8.61 -1.32 -0.21
N PRO A 42 9.91 -1.66 -0.31
CA PRO A 42 10.80 -1.66 0.85
C PRO A 42 10.87 -0.29 1.55
N ARG A 43 10.77 0.79 0.77
CA ARG A 43 10.76 2.16 1.32
C ARG A 43 9.48 2.43 2.11
N LEU A 44 8.32 1.97 1.65
CA LEU A 44 7.06 2.06 2.39
C LEU A 44 7.11 1.24 3.68
N CYS A 45 7.63 0.01 3.62
CA CYS A 45 7.82 -0.83 4.80
C CYS A 45 8.72 -0.17 5.85
N TYR A 46 9.79 0.49 5.41
CA TYR A 46 10.67 1.24 6.31
C TYR A 46 9.93 2.34 7.07
N PHE A 47 9.10 3.14 6.40
CA PHE A 47 8.32 4.19 7.07
C PHE A 47 7.34 3.59 8.08
N LEU A 48 6.57 2.57 7.69
CA LEU A 48 5.63 1.90 8.61
C LEU A 48 6.35 1.23 9.80
N ALA A 49 7.51 0.60 9.58
CA ALA A 49 8.28 -0.05 10.63
C ALA A 49 8.90 0.96 11.60
N ARG A 50 9.33 2.12 11.08
CA ARG A 50 9.83 3.23 11.91
C ARG A 50 8.73 3.82 12.80
N ASP A 51 7.50 3.87 12.29
CA ASP A 51 6.31 4.28 13.06
C ASP A 51 5.78 3.15 13.97
N GLY A 52 6.43 1.98 13.97
CA GLY A 52 6.11 0.84 14.84
C GLY A 52 4.93 -0.01 14.39
N PHE A 53 4.45 0.13 13.16
CA PHE A 53 3.35 -0.66 12.59
C PHE A 53 3.81 -1.97 11.89
N LEU A 54 5.13 -2.16 11.75
CA LEU A 54 5.75 -3.34 11.16
C LEU A 54 6.97 -3.80 11.99
N PRO A 55 7.45 -5.04 11.81
CA PRO A 55 8.62 -5.56 12.51
C PRO A 55 9.82 -4.62 12.41
N ARG A 56 10.47 -4.33 13.55
CA ARG A 56 11.58 -3.37 13.62
C ARG A 56 12.79 -3.71 12.75
N GLN A 57 12.90 -4.97 12.32
CA GLN A 57 13.89 -5.40 11.32
C GLN A 57 13.74 -4.68 9.97
N LEU A 58 12.54 -4.20 9.64
CA LEU A 58 12.27 -3.44 8.41
C LEU A 58 12.58 -1.94 8.57
N SER A 59 12.88 -1.45 9.78
CA SER A 59 13.15 -0.02 10.05
C SER A 59 14.63 0.37 9.91
N LEU A 60 15.51 -0.49 9.37
CA LEU A 60 16.93 -0.20 9.20
C LEU A 60 17.23 0.11 7.72
N LEU A 61 17.00 1.36 7.29
CA LEU A 61 17.28 1.76 5.91
C LEU A 61 18.80 1.82 5.67
N GLY A 62 19.39 0.79 5.07
CA GLY A 62 20.79 0.83 4.67
C GLY A 62 21.46 -0.53 4.44
N ASP A 63 21.08 -1.55 5.19
CA ASP A 63 21.64 -2.89 4.98
C ASP A 63 20.95 -3.61 3.82
N ARG A 64 21.72 -4.33 2.98
CA ARG A 64 21.20 -5.24 1.95
C ARG A 64 20.10 -6.17 2.50
N LEU A 65 20.17 -6.51 3.80
CA LEU A 65 19.18 -7.30 4.50
C LEU A 65 17.77 -6.67 4.51
N VAL A 66 17.62 -5.35 4.63
CA VAL A 66 16.29 -4.70 4.71
C VAL A 66 15.61 -4.62 3.36
N TYR A 67 16.38 -4.32 2.31
CA TYR A 67 15.86 -4.39 0.95
C TYR A 67 15.41 -5.82 0.61
N SER A 68 16.19 -6.83 1.01
CA SER A 68 15.84 -8.24 0.87
C SER A 68 14.58 -8.62 1.66
N ASN A 69 14.48 -8.24 2.94
CA ASN A 69 13.32 -8.55 3.78
C ASN A 69 12.03 -7.91 3.24
N GLY A 70 12.11 -6.68 2.73
CA GLY A 70 10.98 -6.02 2.07
C GLY A 70 10.52 -6.76 0.80
N ILE A 71 11.47 -7.19 -0.04
CA ILE A 71 11.17 -7.97 -1.26
C ILE A 71 10.59 -9.34 -0.91
N ILE A 72 11.14 -10.04 0.09
CA ILE A 72 10.64 -11.34 0.54
C ILE A 72 9.23 -11.20 1.09
N LEU A 73 8.96 -10.17 1.89
CA LEU A 73 7.63 -9.87 2.41
C LEU A 73 6.65 -9.61 1.25
N LEU A 74 7.01 -8.76 0.28
CA LEU A 74 6.17 -8.48 -0.88
C LEU A 74 5.91 -9.74 -1.70
N SER A 75 6.95 -10.52 -2.00
CA SER A 75 6.86 -11.78 -2.75
C SER A 75 5.95 -12.78 -2.06
N THR A 76 6.05 -12.89 -0.73
CA THR A 76 5.23 -13.79 0.09
C THR A 76 3.77 -13.34 0.07
N CYS A 77 3.51 -12.05 0.31
CA CYS A 77 2.16 -11.48 0.26
C CYS A 77 1.55 -11.62 -1.14
N ALA A 78 2.29 -11.33 -2.20
CA ALA A 78 1.86 -11.49 -3.58
C ALA A 78 1.57 -12.95 -3.92
N GLY A 79 2.39 -13.89 -3.46
CA GLY A 79 2.18 -15.34 -3.60
C GLY A 79 0.92 -15.82 -2.89
N ILE A 80 0.72 -15.42 -1.63
CA ILE A 80 -0.51 -15.72 -0.87
C ILE A 80 -1.74 -15.19 -1.61
N LEU A 81 -1.67 -13.94 -2.09
CA LEU A 81 -2.77 -13.33 -2.84
C LEU A 81 -3.05 -14.09 -4.14
N ALA A 82 -2.01 -14.45 -4.89
CA ALA A 82 -2.14 -15.21 -6.13
C ALA A 82 -2.80 -16.59 -5.89
N ILE A 83 -2.48 -17.27 -4.78
CA ILE A 83 -3.08 -18.55 -4.39
C ILE A 83 -4.56 -18.36 -4.00
N ILE A 84 -4.86 -17.39 -3.13
CA ILE A 84 -6.23 -17.10 -2.67
C ILE A 84 -7.15 -16.78 -3.85
N PHE A 85 -6.69 -15.92 -4.75
CA PHE A 85 -7.46 -15.48 -5.91
C PHE A 85 -7.32 -16.42 -7.13
N LYS A 86 -6.55 -17.50 -7.02
CA LYS A 86 -6.28 -18.48 -8.10
C LYS A 86 -5.86 -17.81 -9.42
N GLY A 87 -5.09 -16.73 -9.34
CA GLY A 87 -4.67 -15.93 -10.51
C GLY A 87 -5.79 -15.21 -11.25
N GLN A 88 -7.00 -15.11 -10.68
CA GLN A 88 -8.14 -14.45 -11.32
C GLN A 88 -8.08 -12.93 -11.18
N VAL A 89 -7.64 -12.26 -12.25
CA VAL A 89 -7.50 -10.80 -12.30
C VAL A 89 -8.81 -10.07 -11.98
N ASN A 90 -9.97 -10.63 -12.36
CA ASN A 90 -11.28 -10.02 -12.10
C ASN A 90 -11.59 -9.81 -10.61
N ALA A 91 -11.06 -10.69 -9.75
CA ALA A 91 -11.24 -10.60 -8.31
C ALA A 91 -10.13 -9.78 -7.61
N ILE A 92 -8.95 -9.69 -8.22
CA ILE A 92 -7.81 -8.90 -7.72
C ILE A 92 -7.99 -7.40 -8.02
N ILE A 93 -8.55 -7.04 -9.19
CA ILE A 93 -8.73 -5.64 -9.59
C ILE A 93 -9.49 -4.81 -8.54
N PRO A 94 -10.65 -5.27 -8.00
CA PRO A 94 -11.36 -4.51 -6.96
C PRO A 94 -10.52 -4.28 -5.70
N LEU A 95 -9.75 -5.29 -5.26
CA LEU A 95 -8.89 -5.17 -4.09
C LEU A 95 -7.82 -4.09 -4.28
N TYR A 96 -7.13 -4.11 -5.42
CA TYR A 96 -6.17 -3.07 -5.78
C TYR A 96 -6.83 -1.68 -5.82
N ALA A 97 -7.98 -1.58 -6.51
CA ALA A 97 -8.66 -0.30 -6.70
C ALA A 97 -9.09 0.31 -5.36
N VAL A 98 -9.66 -0.46 -4.44
CA VAL A 98 -10.03 0.05 -3.11
C VAL A 98 -8.80 0.56 -2.36
N GLY A 99 -7.68 -0.16 -2.36
CA GLY A 99 -6.45 0.29 -1.71
C GLY A 99 -5.92 1.61 -2.29
N VAL A 100 -5.85 1.72 -3.62
CA VAL A 100 -5.37 2.92 -4.32
C VAL A 100 -6.31 4.10 -4.11
N PHE A 101 -7.62 3.92 -4.31
CA PHE A 101 -8.57 5.01 -4.14
C PHE A 101 -8.68 5.45 -2.68
N THR A 102 -8.59 4.52 -1.71
CA THR A 102 -8.49 4.89 -0.29
C THR A 102 -7.25 5.74 -0.01
N SER A 103 -6.09 5.34 -0.54
CA SER A 103 -4.84 6.10 -0.38
C SER A 103 -4.94 7.49 -1.01
N PHE A 104 -5.53 7.59 -2.20
CA PHE A 104 -5.76 8.90 -2.84
C PHE A 104 -6.76 9.75 -2.06
N THR A 105 -7.89 9.19 -1.61
CA THR A 105 -8.86 9.93 -0.80
C THR A 105 -8.23 10.46 0.49
N LEU A 106 -7.46 9.62 1.21
CA LEU A 106 -6.76 10.02 2.44
C LEU A 106 -5.66 11.06 2.16
N SER A 107 -4.87 10.88 1.10
CA SER A 107 -3.83 11.83 0.70
C SER A 107 -4.43 13.18 0.33
N GLN A 108 -5.46 13.20 -0.51
CA GLN A 108 -6.14 14.43 -0.92
C GLN A 108 -6.78 15.13 0.30
N ALA A 109 -7.48 14.40 1.16
CA ALA A 109 -8.05 14.94 2.39
C ALA A 109 -6.98 15.48 3.35
N GLY A 110 -5.85 14.78 3.49
CA GLY A 110 -4.70 15.24 4.26
C GLY A 110 -4.10 16.53 3.71
N MET A 111 -3.98 16.64 2.38
CA MET A 111 -3.51 17.85 1.71
C MET A 111 -4.45 19.03 1.91
N VAL A 112 -5.78 18.81 1.90
CA VAL A 112 -6.75 19.85 2.26
C VAL A 112 -6.45 20.41 3.65
N ARG A 113 -6.32 19.54 4.66
CA ARG A 113 -5.97 19.95 6.03
C ARG A 113 -4.61 20.66 6.10
N HIS A 114 -3.63 20.19 5.34
CA HIS A 114 -2.30 20.81 5.27
C HIS A 114 -2.37 22.26 4.74
N TRP A 115 -3.11 22.50 3.66
CA TRP A 115 -3.29 23.85 3.11
C TRP A 115 -4.03 24.79 4.06
N PHE A 116 -5.02 24.27 4.82
CA PHE A 116 -5.71 25.05 5.85
C PHE A 116 -4.79 25.47 7.01
N GLN A 117 -3.80 24.66 7.38
CA GLN A 117 -2.86 24.97 8.46
C GLN A 117 -1.74 25.91 8.02
N GLY A 118 -1.19 25.71 6.82
CA GLY A 118 -0.06 26.51 6.31
C GLY A 118 -0.44 27.90 5.78
N GLN A 119 -1.70 28.09 5.34
CA GLN A 119 -2.23 29.35 4.77
C GLN A 119 -1.27 30.10 3.83
N THR A 120 -0.45 29.38 3.06
CA THR A 120 0.55 29.94 2.15
C THR A 120 -0.09 30.56 0.91
N ARG A 121 0.67 31.25 0.06
CA ARG A 121 0.13 31.93 -1.12
C ARG A 121 -0.63 30.94 -2.02
N ASN A 122 -1.85 31.29 -2.42
CA ASN A 122 -2.79 30.48 -3.21
C ASN A 122 -3.34 29.21 -2.51
N TRP A 123 -3.24 29.10 -1.18
CA TRP A 123 -3.73 27.92 -0.43
C TRP A 123 -5.19 27.58 -0.71
N ARG A 124 -6.07 28.58 -0.94
CA ARG A 124 -7.50 28.36 -1.21
C ARG A 124 -7.74 27.59 -2.52
N ALA A 125 -7.05 27.96 -3.59
CA ALA A 125 -7.20 27.29 -4.89
C ALA A 125 -6.69 25.84 -4.81
N SER A 126 -5.52 25.63 -4.18
CA SER A 126 -4.96 24.30 -3.94
C SER A 126 -5.85 23.45 -3.03
N ALA A 127 -6.44 24.04 -1.98
CA ALA A 127 -7.35 23.34 -1.08
C ALA A 127 -8.64 22.92 -1.81
N ILE A 128 -9.22 23.78 -2.64
CA ILE A 128 -10.42 23.44 -3.44
C ILE A 128 -10.12 22.32 -4.43
N MET A 129 -9.00 22.39 -5.16
CA MET A 129 -8.61 21.31 -6.08
C MET A 129 -8.41 19.98 -5.35
N ASN A 130 -7.75 19.99 -4.19
CA ASN A 130 -7.57 18.77 -3.40
C ASN A 130 -8.90 18.26 -2.81
N ALA A 131 -9.81 19.14 -2.40
CA ALA A 131 -11.13 18.76 -1.89
C ALA A 131 -11.99 18.13 -2.98
N LEU A 132 -11.98 18.68 -4.19
CA LEU A 132 -12.66 18.09 -5.35
C LEU A 132 -12.08 16.71 -5.67
N GLY A 133 -10.74 16.56 -5.63
CA GLY A 133 -10.08 15.26 -5.81
C GLY A 133 -10.45 14.25 -4.72
N ALA A 134 -10.50 14.68 -3.45
CA ALA A 134 -10.92 13.84 -2.33
C ALA A 134 -12.37 13.37 -2.51
N PHE A 135 -13.27 14.26 -2.92
CA PHE A 135 -14.67 13.94 -3.17
C PHE A 135 -14.85 12.98 -4.36
N ALA A 136 -14.18 13.25 -5.48
CA ALA A 136 -14.23 12.39 -6.66
C ALA A 136 -13.70 10.97 -6.37
N THR A 137 -12.56 10.87 -5.70
CA THR A 137 -11.96 9.57 -5.33
C THR A 137 -12.82 8.82 -4.32
N LEU A 138 -13.44 9.53 -3.37
CA LEU A 138 -14.39 8.94 -2.42
C LEU A 138 -15.63 8.38 -3.12
N ILE A 139 -16.19 9.10 -4.10
CA ILE A 139 -17.31 8.59 -4.90
C ILE A 139 -16.90 7.29 -5.61
N VAL A 140 -15.74 7.28 -6.28
CA VAL A 140 -15.26 6.07 -6.98
C VAL A 140 -15.08 4.92 -6.00
N LEU A 141 -14.51 5.17 -4.82
CA LEU A 141 -14.36 4.17 -3.76
C LEU A 141 -15.73 3.59 -3.34
N LEU A 142 -16.72 4.44 -3.07
CA LEU A 142 -18.07 4.03 -2.69
C LEU A 142 -18.77 3.23 -3.79
N VAL A 143 -18.62 3.65 -5.05
CA VAL A 143 -19.15 2.93 -6.21
C VAL A 143 -18.51 1.55 -6.32
N ILE A 144 -17.18 1.44 -6.16
CA ILE A 144 -16.48 0.15 -6.23
C ILE A 144 -16.96 -0.77 -5.11
N ILE A 145 -17.02 -0.29 -3.86
CA ILE A 145 -17.47 -1.06 -2.71
C ILE A 145 -18.90 -1.56 -2.93
N SER A 146 -19.80 -0.68 -3.38
CA SER A 146 -21.23 -1.01 -3.55
C SER A 146 -21.48 -1.95 -4.73
N THR A 147 -20.85 -1.70 -5.88
CA THR A 147 -21.13 -2.44 -7.13
C THR A 147 -20.38 -3.76 -7.22
N LYS A 148 -19.17 -3.86 -6.67
CA LYS A 148 -18.34 -5.06 -6.77
C LYS A 148 -18.51 -6.00 -5.59
N PHE A 149 -19.29 -5.64 -4.57
CA PHE A 149 -19.55 -6.49 -3.39
C PHE A 149 -19.99 -7.91 -3.80
N LEU A 150 -20.96 -8.00 -4.72
CA LEU A 150 -21.52 -9.26 -5.23
C LEU A 150 -20.58 -10.03 -6.17
N LEU A 151 -19.61 -9.35 -6.79
CA LEU A 151 -18.68 -9.93 -7.78
C LEU A 151 -17.35 -10.40 -7.15
N GLY A 152 -17.28 -10.50 -5.82
CA GLY A 152 -16.10 -10.96 -5.10
C GLY A 152 -15.35 -9.88 -4.30
N ALA A 153 -15.85 -8.64 -4.25
CA ALA A 153 -15.21 -7.59 -3.43
C ALA A 153 -15.49 -7.72 -1.92
N TRP A 154 -16.32 -8.68 -1.49
CA TRP A 154 -16.42 -9.03 -0.05
C TRP A 154 -15.04 -9.33 0.57
N LEU A 155 -14.12 -9.87 -0.23
CA LEU A 155 -12.76 -10.17 0.21
C LEU A 155 -11.98 -8.91 0.57
N VAL A 156 -12.28 -7.76 -0.06
CA VAL A 156 -11.69 -6.47 0.29
C VAL A 156 -12.16 -5.99 1.65
N VAL A 157 -13.46 -6.14 1.92
CA VAL A 157 -14.10 -5.78 3.19
C VAL A 157 -13.52 -6.59 4.35
N VAL A 158 -12.99 -7.78 4.08
CA VAL A 158 -12.28 -8.61 5.07
C VAL A 158 -10.78 -8.30 5.10
N ALA A 159 -10.13 -8.23 3.95
CA ALA A 159 -8.68 -8.11 3.83
C ALA A 159 -8.15 -6.78 4.40
N ILE A 160 -8.83 -5.66 4.12
CA ILE A 160 -8.36 -4.35 4.62
C ILE A 160 -8.42 -4.29 6.15
N PRO A 161 -9.55 -4.58 6.82
CA PRO A 161 -9.57 -4.64 8.28
C PRO A 161 -8.58 -5.64 8.87
N LEU A 162 -8.39 -6.80 8.23
CA LEU A 162 -7.42 -7.80 8.69
C LEU A 162 -5.98 -7.24 8.67
N VAL A 163 -5.57 -6.57 7.58
CA VAL A 163 -4.24 -5.96 7.49
C VAL A 163 -4.09 -4.80 8.47
N VAL A 164 -5.11 -3.94 8.59
CA VAL A 164 -5.10 -2.81 9.53
C VAL A 164 -5.01 -3.28 10.98
N THR A 165 -5.78 -4.32 11.36
CA THR A 165 -5.73 -4.90 12.70
C THR A 165 -4.39 -5.58 12.97
N LEU A 166 -3.81 -6.29 12.00
CA LEU A 166 -2.44 -6.83 12.13
C LEU A 166 -1.43 -5.72 12.45
N PHE A 167 -1.45 -4.62 11.71
CA PHE A 167 -0.56 -3.47 11.97
C PHE A 167 -0.82 -2.84 13.34
N ALA A 168 -2.08 -2.68 13.73
CA ALA A 168 -2.44 -2.13 15.02
C ALA A 168 -1.99 -3.01 16.20
N VAL A 169 -2.12 -4.34 16.07
CA VAL A 169 -1.66 -5.30 17.09
C VAL A 169 -0.15 -5.27 17.24
N ILE A 170 0.60 -5.21 16.13
CA ILE A 170 2.06 -5.05 16.16
C ILE A 170 2.45 -3.76 16.90
N HIS A 171 1.79 -2.65 16.58
CA HIS A 171 2.04 -1.37 17.23
C HIS A 171 1.74 -1.40 18.73
N GLN A 172 0.60 -1.94 19.13
CA GLN A 172 0.22 -2.12 20.53
C GLN A 172 1.22 -3.02 21.28
N HIS A 173 1.66 -4.12 20.67
CA HIS A 173 2.65 -5.01 21.25
C HIS A 173 3.97 -4.27 21.54
N TYR A 174 4.44 -3.43 20.60
CA TYR A 174 5.64 -2.63 20.82
C TYR A 174 5.46 -1.56 21.88
N GLN A 175 4.30 -0.90 21.96
CA GLN A 175 4.00 0.03 23.05
C GLN A 175 4.02 -0.67 24.41
N TYR A 176 3.44 -1.87 24.51
CA TYR A 176 3.45 -2.67 25.73
C TYR A 176 4.87 -3.04 26.17
N VAL A 177 5.71 -3.51 25.24
CA VAL A 177 7.12 -3.85 25.52
C VAL A 177 7.91 -2.59 25.93
N ALA A 178 7.71 -1.46 25.25
CA ALA A 178 8.37 -0.20 25.57
C ALA A 178 8.01 0.32 26.97
N GLN A 179 6.75 0.18 27.39
CA GLN A 179 6.31 0.54 28.74
C GLN A 179 6.95 -0.35 29.81
N ARG A 180 7.16 -1.64 29.53
CA ARG A 180 7.81 -2.58 30.47
C ARG A 180 9.33 -2.42 30.54
N LEU A 181 9.97 -1.97 29.47
CA LEU A 181 11.41 -1.68 29.43
C LEU A 181 11.75 -0.22 29.83
N SER A 182 10.76 0.67 29.91
CA SER A 182 10.95 2.01 30.47
C SER A 182 11.17 1.87 31.97
N ILE A 183 12.43 1.68 32.36
CA ILE A 183 12.84 1.62 33.76
C ILE A 183 12.76 3.04 34.34
N GLN A 184 11.54 3.44 34.68
CA GLN A 184 11.28 4.62 35.51
C GLN A 184 11.27 4.26 37.02
N GLU A 185 11.66 3.02 37.36
CA GLU A 185 11.78 2.49 38.74
C GLU A 185 13.23 2.23 39.19
N LEU A 186 14.25 2.73 38.49
CA LEU A 186 15.58 2.83 39.08
C LEU A 186 15.77 4.25 39.61
N ALA A 187 15.42 4.43 40.89
CA ALA A 187 15.91 5.57 41.66
C ALA A 187 17.43 5.67 41.43
N PRO A 188 17.97 6.87 41.14
CA PRO A 188 19.41 7.04 40.96
C PRO A 188 20.09 6.53 42.23
N ARG A 189 20.87 5.45 42.11
CA ARG A 189 21.71 4.99 43.21
C ARG A 189 22.69 6.11 43.50
N SER A 190 22.40 6.87 44.55
CA SER A 190 23.31 7.83 45.15
C SER A 190 24.52 7.04 45.65
N TYR A 191 25.58 6.99 44.84
CA TYR A 191 26.88 6.54 45.28
C TYR A 191 27.49 7.68 46.09
N ARG A 192 27.01 7.82 47.32
CA ARG A 192 27.65 8.65 48.34
C ARG A 192 28.11 7.74 49.47
N ASP A 193 29.41 7.87 49.73
CA ASP A 193 30.09 7.52 50.97
C ASP A 193 30.48 6.04 51.15
N ILE A 194 31.60 5.66 50.53
CA ILE A 194 32.60 4.86 51.24
C ILE A 194 33.74 5.83 51.57
N ARG A 195 33.75 6.21 52.85
CA ARG A 195 34.77 7.01 53.51
C ARG A 195 36.09 6.23 53.62
#